data_AF-A0A6P2L8Q8-F1
#
_entry.id   AF-A0A6P2L8Q8-F1
#
_cell.length_a   1.000
_cell.length_b   1.000
_cell.length_c   1.000
_cell.angle_alpha   90.00
_cell.angle_beta   90.00
_cell.angle_gamma   90.00
#
_symmetry.space_group_name_H-M   'P 1'
#
loop_
_entity.id
_entity.type
_entity.pdbx_description
1 polymer ?
#
loop_
_entity_poly.entity_id
_entity_poly.type
_entity_poly.pdbx_seq_one_letter_code
_entity_poly.pdbx_strand_id
1 'polypeptide(L)'
;MTTAQSASSDHADLIDRYFDAWNEPDVARRRALIDATYASDAAYRDPLMAGDGHAGIDAMIAAVQARFPAFRFRRTTDVDGFGQHLRFSWALVSPDGAAIVKGSDFGTVDASGRLASVTGFIDEMPAAAS
;
A
#
# COMPACT_ATOMS: atom_id res chain seq x y z
N MET A 1 29.54 4.07 4.00
CA MET A 1 28.13 3.73 3.75
C MET A 1 27.41 5.02 3.40
N THR A 2 26.97 5.13 2.15
CA THR A 2 26.50 6.38 1.55
C THR A 2 25.00 6.52 1.80
N THR A 3 24.53 7.74 2.04
CA THR A 3 23.14 8.14 2.37
C THR A 3 22.05 7.48 1.50
N ALA A 4 22.37 7.13 0.25
CA ALA A 4 21.45 6.44 -0.66
C ALA A 4 21.08 5.01 -0.21
N GLN A 5 21.99 4.29 0.46
CA GLN A 5 21.74 2.92 0.90
C GLN A 5 20.86 2.88 2.17
N SER A 6 20.99 3.88 3.05
CA SER A 6 20.11 4.04 4.22
C SER A 6 18.68 4.42 3.81
N ALA A 7 18.53 5.38 2.89
CA ALA A 7 17.21 5.80 2.40
C ALA A 7 16.42 4.67 1.71
N SER A 8 17.11 3.77 0.99
CA SER A 8 16.47 2.58 0.40
C SER A 8 15.96 1.60 1.46
N SER A 9 16.66 1.45 2.58
CA SER A 9 16.19 0.62 3.72
C SER A 9 14.97 1.23 4.39
N ASP A 10 14.98 2.54 4.63
CA ASP A 10 13.84 3.24 5.26
C ASP A 10 12.57 3.15 4.40
N HIS A 11 12.72 3.25 3.07
CA HIS A 11 11.61 3.03 2.14
C HIS A 11 11.10 1.58 2.16
N ALA A 12 12.00 0.60 2.24
CA ALA A 12 11.60 -0.80 2.33
C ALA A 12 10.78 -1.06 3.61
N ASP A 13 11.25 -0.59 4.76
CA ASP A 13 10.55 -0.74 6.04
C ASP A 13 9.21 0.02 6.07
N LEU A 14 9.12 1.17 5.40
CA LEU A 14 7.87 1.90 5.22
C LEU A 14 6.85 1.10 4.39
N ILE A 15 7.30 0.47 3.30
CA ILE A 15 6.42 -0.31 2.43
C ILE A 15 6.05 -1.66 3.03
N ASP A 16 6.90 -2.28 3.84
CA ASP A 16 6.50 -3.47 4.59
C ASP A 16 5.38 -3.14 5.58
N ARG A 17 5.45 -2.00 6.29
CA ARG A 17 4.34 -1.50 7.14
C ARG A 17 3.08 -1.15 6.36
N TYR A 18 3.22 -0.63 5.14
CA TYR A 18 2.08 -0.43 4.23
C TYR A 18 1.34 -1.75 3.99
N PHE A 19 2.05 -2.84 3.68
CA PHE A 19 1.43 -4.16 3.49
C PHE A 19 0.86 -4.74 4.79
N ASP A 20 1.48 -4.48 5.93
CA ASP A 20 0.92 -4.85 7.23
C ASP A 20 -0.45 -4.18 7.44
N ALA A 21 -0.57 -2.87 7.16
CA ALA A 21 -1.84 -2.14 7.26
C ALA A 21 -2.93 -2.72 6.34
N TRP A 22 -2.58 -3.01 5.09
CA TRP A 22 -3.50 -3.59 4.11
C TRP A 22 -3.97 -5.00 4.48
N ASN A 23 -3.14 -5.77 5.18
CA ASN A 23 -3.42 -7.17 5.54
C ASN A 23 -3.92 -7.37 6.98
N GLU A 24 -3.96 -6.34 7.82
CA GLU A 24 -4.41 -6.41 9.21
C GLU A 24 -5.95 -6.40 9.32
N PRO A 25 -6.58 -7.50 9.78
CA PRO A 25 -8.03 -7.58 9.95
C PRO A 25 -8.54 -6.86 11.20
N ASP A 26 -7.74 -6.75 12.27
CA ASP A 26 -8.15 -6.07 13.49
C ASP A 26 -8.19 -4.55 13.28
N VAL A 27 -9.35 -3.95 13.49
CA VAL A 27 -9.59 -2.53 13.20
C VAL A 27 -8.67 -1.61 14.02
N ALA A 28 -8.45 -1.93 15.30
CA ALA A 28 -7.63 -1.09 16.16
C ALA A 28 -6.15 -1.15 15.77
N ARG A 29 -5.63 -2.34 15.47
CA ARG A 29 -4.27 -2.54 14.97
C ARG A 29 -4.07 -1.92 13.60
N ARG A 30 -5.02 -2.09 12.69
CA ARG A 30 -4.95 -1.48 11.36
C ARG A 30 -4.86 0.04 11.44
N ARG A 31 -5.65 0.67 12.32
CA ARG A 31 -5.57 2.12 12.56
C ARG A 31 -4.20 2.54 13.10
N ALA A 32 -3.65 1.81 14.06
CA ALA A 32 -2.31 2.10 14.56
C ALA A 32 -1.22 1.97 13.47
N LEU A 33 -1.35 0.98 12.57
CA LEU A 33 -0.48 0.83 11.41
C LEU A 33 -0.64 1.99 10.42
N ILE A 34 -1.88 2.42 10.16
CA ILE A 34 -2.17 3.58 9.30
C ILE A 34 -1.54 4.85 9.87
N ASP A 35 -1.72 5.12 11.17
CA ASP A 35 -1.16 6.29 11.85
C ASP A 35 0.38 6.35 11.75
N ALA A 36 1.03 5.17 11.84
CA ALA A 36 2.47 5.03 11.72
C ALA A 36 2.98 5.15 10.27
N THR A 37 2.15 4.80 9.29
CA THR A 37 2.57 4.64 7.88
C THR A 37 2.28 5.89 7.04
N TYR A 38 1.15 6.55 7.28
CA TYR A 38 0.68 7.66 6.46
C TYR A 38 0.75 8.99 7.21
N ALA A 39 1.01 10.08 6.47
CA ALA A 39 0.79 11.42 6.97
C ALA A 39 -0.71 11.62 7.32
N SER A 40 -1.02 12.51 8.26
CA SER A 40 -2.40 12.72 8.72
C SER A 40 -3.35 13.20 7.61
N ASP A 41 -2.81 13.93 6.64
CA ASP A 41 -3.47 14.48 5.46
C ASP A 41 -3.13 13.69 4.17
N ALA A 42 -2.65 12.46 4.30
CA ALA A 42 -2.25 11.66 3.15
C ALA A 42 -3.40 11.40 2.18
N ALA A 43 -3.07 11.32 0.88
CA ALA A 43 -4.03 11.00 -0.16
C ALA A 43 -3.65 9.68 -0.87
N TYR A 44 -4.59 8.74 -0.92
CA TYR A 44 -4.50 7.54 -1.75
C TYR A 44 -5.42 7.67 -2.96
N ARG A 45 -4.91 7.37 -4.16
CA ARG A 45 -5.70 7.36 -5.41
C ARG A 45 -5.26 6.21 -6.30
N ASP A 46 -6.21 5.43 -6.79
CA ASP A 46 -6.02 4.50 -7.91
C ASP A 46 -7.28 4.53 -8.83
N PRO A 47 -7.34 3.74 -9.93
CA PRO A 47 -8.50 3.72 -10.82
C PRO A 47 -9.82 3.22 -10.19
N LEU A 48 -9.77 2.57 -9.03
CA LEU A 48 -10.88 1.89 -8.36
C LEU A 48 -11.30 2.56 -7.05
N MET A 49 -10.38 3.28 -6.40
CA MET A 49 -10.47 3.69 -5.00
C MET A 49 -9.81 5.04 -4.74
N ALA A 50 -10.34 5.73 -3.73
CA ALA A 50 -9.74 6.94 -3.19
C ALA A 50 -9.94 6.98 -1.67
N GLY A 51 -8.92 7.49 -0.96
CA GLY A 51 -8.98 7.72 0.48
C GLY A 51 -8.21 8.99 0.85
N ASP A 52 -8.80 9.80 1.73
CA ASP A 52 -8.20 11.04 2.24
C ASP A 52 -8.03 10.97 3.76
N GLY A 53 -6.82 11.26 4.22
CA GLY A 53 -6.39 11.13 5.61
C GLY A 53 -6.54 9.70 6.15
N HIS A 54 -6.21 9.54 7.43
CA HIS A 54 -6.25 8.22 8.08
C HIS A 54 -7.64 7.57 8.06
N ALA A 55 -8.69 8.37 8.25
CA ALA A 55 -10.06 7.86 8.26
C ALA A 55 -10.52 7.36 6.88
N GLY A 56 -10.21 8.10 5.80
CA GLY A 56 -10.53 7.68 4.44
C GLY A 56 -9.74 6.45 4.02
N ILE A 57 -8.47 6.36 4.40
CA ILE A 57 -7.62 5.21 4.12
C ILE A 57 -8.08 3.97 4.90
N ASP A 58 -8.44 4.07 6.19
CA ASP A 58 -9.01 2.95 6.97
C ASP A 58 -10.30 2.43 6.33
N ALA A 59 -11.22 3.34 5.96
CA ALA A 59 -12.48 2.97 5.32
C ALA A 59 -12.26 2.26 3.98
N MET A 60 -11.32 2.73 3.18
CA MET A 60 -10.93 2.13 1.90
C MET A 60 -10.36 0.71 2.10
N ILE A 61 -9.38 0.54 2.99
CA ILE A 61 -8.78 -0.78 3.27
C ILE A 61 -9.85 -1.74 3.81
N ALA A 62 -10.69 -1.29 4.75
CA ALA A 62 -11.77 -2.10 5.30
C ALA A 62 -12.76 -2.57 4.22
N ALA A 63 -13.10 -1.72 3.25
CA ALA A 63 -13.98 -2.08 2.13
C ALA A 63 -13.37 -3.17 1.24
N VAL A 64 -12.07 -3.09 0.95
CA VAL A 64 -11.37 -4.13 0.18
C VAL A 64 -11.31 -5.44 0.95
N GLN A 65 -10.94 -5.39 2.24
CA GLN A 65 -10.91 -6.58 3.10
C GLN A 65 -12.29 -7.24 3.21
N ALA A 66 -13.37 -6.46 3.33
CA ALA A 66 -14.73 -7.00 3.37
C ALA A 66 -15.13 -7.70 2.06
N ARG A 67 -14.68 -7.19 0.91
CA ARG A 67 -14.91 -7.80 -0.41
C ARG A 67 -14.06 -9.04 -0.64
N PHE A 68 -12.85 -9.08 -0.07
CA PHE A 68 -11.87 -10.16 -0.27
C PHE A 68 -11.28 -10.67 1.06
N PRO A 69 -12.09 -11.23 1.97
CA PRO A 69 -11.71 -11.47 3.38
C PRO A 69 -10.52 -12.42 3.58
N ALA A 70 -10.35 -13.38 2.67
CA ALA A 70 -9.28 -14.36 2.73
C ALA A 70 -8.08 -14.02 1.81
N PHE A 71 -8.17 -12.95 1.03
CA PHE A 71 -7.10 -12.55 0.11
C PHE A 71 -6.06 -11.71 0.85
N ARG A 72 -4.84 -11.70 0.33
CA ARG A 72 -3.73 -10.93 0.89
C ARG A 72 -3.00 -10.17 -0.20
N PHE A 73 -2.61 -8.94 0.13
CA PHE A 73 -1.68 -8.17 -0.69
C PHE A 73 -0.26 -8.66 -0.44
N ARG A 74 0.47 -8.95 -1.51
CA ARG A 74 1.87 -9.37 -1.48
C ARG A 74 2.70 -8.46 -2.37
N ARG A 75 3.78 -7.90 -1.85
CA ARG A 75 4.81 -7.20 -2.63
C ARG A 75 5.45 -8.15 -3.65
N THR A 76 5.57 -7.73 -4.89
CA THR A 76 6.11 -8.56 -6.00
C THR A 76 7.45 -8.05 -6.54
N THR A 77 7.92 -6.90 -6.07
CA THR A 77 9.20 -6.30 -6.45
C THR A 77 9.98 -5.83 -5.23
N ASP A 78 11.26 -5.55 -5.42
CA ASP A 78 11.97 -4.66 -4.50
C ASP A 78 11.33 -3.27 -4.49
N VAL A 79 11.55 -2.53 -3.41
CA VAL A 79 11.15 -1.13 -3.31
C VAL A 79 12.27 -0.31 -3.95
N ASP A 80 11.93 0.34 -5.06
CA ASP A 80 12.83 1.28 -5.73
C ASP A 80 12.48 2.70 -5.28
N GLY A 81 13.46 3.46 -4.82
CA GLY A 81 13.22 4.78 -4.29
C GLY A 81 14.43 5.68 -4.30
N PHE A 82 14.17 6.99 -4.40
CA PHE A 82 15.17 8.05 -4.40
C PHE A 82 14.59 9.32 -3.78
N GLY A 83 15.33 9.97 -2.89
CA GLY A 83 14.83 11.13 -2.15
C GLY A 83 13.52 10.79 -1.43
N GLN A 84 12.45 11.50 -1.77
CA GLN A 84 11.11 11.31 -1.21
C GLN A 84 10.19 10.41 -2.06
N HIS A 85 10.69 9.86 -3.17
CA HIS A 85 9.88 9.08 -4.10
C HIS A 85 10.18 7.59 -3.97
N LEU A 86 9.14 6.79 -4.03
CA LEU A 86 9.26 5.34 -4.05
C LEU A 86 8.25 4.72 -5.03
N ARG A 87 8.56 3.52 -5.49
CA ARG A 87 7.65 2.67 -6.26
C ARG A 87 7.82 1.21 -5.89
N PHE A 88 6.73 0.46 -5.99
CA PHE A 88 6.71 -0.99 -5.78
C PHE A 88 5.49 -1.59 -6.48
N SER A 89 5.55 -2.88 -6.80
CA SER A 89 4.40 -3.62 -7.33
C SER A 89 3.88 -4.64 -6.33
N TRP A 90 2.61 -5.01 -6.53
CA TRP A 90 1.89 -5.91 -5.65
C TRP A 90 0.96 -6.84 -6.42
N ALA A 91 0.56 -7.91 -5.75
CA ALA A 91 -0.50 -8.80 -6.19
C ALA A 91 -1.51 -9.03 -5.06
N LEU A 92 -2.79 -9.07 -5.41
CA LEU A 92 -3.85 -9.57 -4.54
C LEU A 92 -3.98 -11.08 -4.75
N VAL A 93 -3.64 -11.84 -3.72
CA VAL A 93 -3.44 -13.31 -3.78
C VAL A 93 -4.56 -14.01 -3.02
N SER A 94 -5.19 -15.00 -3.65
CA SER A 94 -6.18 -15.89 -3.01
C SER A 94 -5.53 -16.89 -2.06
N PRO A 95 -6.32 -17.53 -1.17
CA PRO A 95 -5.81 -18.57 -0.26
C PRO A 95 -5.11 -19.75 -0.93
N ASP A 96 -5.43 -20.05 -2.19
CA ASP A 96 -4.79 -21.10 -2.99
C ASP A 96 -3.48 -20.64 -3.66
N GLY A 97 -3.08 -19.38 -3.47
CA GLY A 97 -1.84 -18.80 -3.98
C GLY A 97 -1.95 -18.14 -5.36
N ALA A 98 -3.13 -18.13 -6.00
CA ALA A 98 -3.31 -17.47 -7.29
C ALA A 98 -3.35 -15.94 -7.14
N ALA A 99 -2.61 -15.22 -8.00
CA ALA A 99 -2.72 -13.77 -8.09
C ALA A 99 -3.89 -13.42 -9.00
N ILE A 100 -4.90 -12.72 -8.49
CA ILE A 100 -6.10 -12.35 -9.26
C ILE A 100 -6.05 -10.92 -9.77
N VAL A 101 -5.36 -10.02 -9.05
CA VAL A 101 -5.15 -8.62 -9.45
C VAL A 101 -3.69 -8.28 -9.20
N LYS A 102 -3.06 -7.53 -10.09
CA LYS A 102 -1.72 -6.97 -9.92
C LYS A 102 -1.77 -5.47 -10.14
N GLY A 103 -0.93 -4.76 -9.41
CA GLY A 103 -0.81 -3.32 -9.54
C GLY A 103 0.56 -2.81 -9.17
N SER A 104 0.76 -1.53 -9.45
CA SER A 104 1.96 -0.79 -9.16
C SER A 104 1.61 0.52 -8.50
N ASP A 105 2.24 0.79 -7.36
CA ASP A 105 1.98 1.97 -6.55
C ASP A 105 3.22 2.88 -6.53
N PHE A 106 2.97 4.17 -6.58
CA PHE A 106 3.98 5.23 -6.47
C PHE A 106 3.69 6.07 -5.23
N GLY A 107 4.67 6.20 -4.35
CA GLY A 107 4.55 6.95 -3.10
C GLY A 107 5.38 8.23 -3.09
N THR A 108 4.90 9.23 -2.36
CA THR A 108 5.77 10.31 -1.85
C THR A 108 5.84 10.24 -0.34
N VAL A 109 7.03 10.51 0.22
CA VAL A 109 7.32 10.45 1.65
C VAL A 109 7.54 11.86 2.18
N ASP A 110 6.91 12.20 3.31
CA ASP A 110 7.10 13.49 3.97
C ASP A 110 8.42 13.55 4.76
N ALA A 111 8.71 14.73 5.33
CA ALA A 111 9.90 14.94 6.14
C ALA A 111 9.92 14.12 7.45
N SER A 112 8.80 13.52 7.84
CA SER A 112 8.67 12.65 9.01
C SER A 112 8.76 11.16 8.66
N GLY A 113 9.05 10.82 7.40
CA GLY A 113 9.21 9.44 6.95
C GLY A 113 7.90 8.69 6.72
N ARG A 114 6.78 9.40 6.51
CA ARG A 114 5.46 8.80 6.26
C ARG A 114 4.98 9.05 4.85
N LEU A 115 4.11 8.17 4.34
CA LEU A 115 3.50 8.34 3.02
C LEU A 115 2.58 9.57 3.03
N ALA A 116 2.94 10.59 2.28
CA ALA A 116 2.13 11.78 2.03
C ALA A 116 1.13 11.55 0.88
N SER A 117 1.52 10.77 -0.13
CA SER A 117 0.61 10.37 -1.21
C SER A 117 0.92 8.97 -1.70
N VAL A 118 -0.10 8.28 -2.18
CA VAL A 118 0.02 7.04 -2.95
C VAL A 118 -0.83 7.16 -4.20
N THR A 119 -0.22 6.90 -5.36
CA THR A 119 -0.89 6.80 -6.66
C THR A 119 -0.70 5.39 -7.20
N GLY A 120 -1.79 4.63 -7.28
CA GLY A 120 -1.81 3.26 -7.75
C GLY A 120 -2.27 3.12 -9.20
N PHE A 121 -1.80 2.05 -9.86
CA PHE A 121 -2.22 1.62 -11.18
C PHE A 121 -2.51 0.13 -11.17
N ILE A 122 -3.47 -0.30 -11.99
CA ILE A 122 -3.83 -1.71 -12.16
C ILE A 122 -3.10 -2.25 -13.40
N ASP A 123 -2.20 -3.20 -13.18
CA ASP A 123 -1.39 -3.82 -14.23
C ASP A 123 -2.10 -5.02 -14.86
N GLU A 124 -2.82 -5.79 -14.03
CA GLU A 124 -3.56 -6.98 -14.45
C GLU A 124 -4.80 -7.15 -13.57
N MET A 125 -5.96 -7.37 -14.19
CA MET A 125 -7.22 -7.67 -13.50
C MET A 125 -8.04 -8.62 -14.37
N PRO A 126 -8.88 -9.52 -13.81
CA PRO A 126 -9.70 -10.41 -14.61
C PRO A 126 -10.64 -9.56 -15.45
N ALA A 127 -10.83 -9.94 -16.72
CA ALA A 127 -11.86 -9.31 -17.53
C ALA A 127 -13.20 -9.43 -16.82
N ALA A 128 -13.99 -8.35 -16.79
CA ALA A 128 -15.38 -8.46 -16.37
C ALA A 128 -16.04 -9.51 -17.26
N ALA A 129 -16.66 -10.52 -16.66
CA ALA A 129 -17.45 -11.49 -17.41
C ALA A 129 -18.58 -10.71 -18.09
N SER A 130 -18.53 -10.64 -19.42
CA SER A 130 -19.60 -10.10 -20.26
C SER A 130 -20.86 -10.95 -20.18
#